data_AF-A0A6A8AHD9-F1
#
_entry.id   AF-A0A6A8AHD9-F1
#
_cell.length_a   1.000
_cell.length_b   1.000
_cell.length_c   1.000
_cell.angle_alpha   90.00
_cell.angle_beta   90.00
_cell.angle_gamma   90.00
#
_symmetry.space_group_name_H-M   'P 1'
#
loop_
_entity.id
_entity.type
_entity.pdbx_description
1 polymer ?
#
loop_
_entity_poly.entity_id
_entity_poly.type
_entity_poly.pdbx_seq_one_letter_code
_entity_poly.pdbx_strand_id
1 'polypeptide(L)' 'MNKEVSIIIPTKNNDDILEKCLASIKNLDYPKNEYEVIIVDGHSTDDKVGIELDWKDR' A
#
# COMPACT_ATOMS: atom_id res chain seq x y z
N MET A 1 -1.63 -11.34 17.03
CA MET A 1 -0.61 -11.79 16.05
C MET A 1 0.41 -10.68 15.94
N ASN A 2 1.70 -10.97 15.99
CA ASN A 2 2.75 -9.98 15.74
C ASN A 2 2.92 -9.81 14.23
N LYS A 3 3.03 -8.56 13.78
CA LYS A 3 3.55 -8.25 12.44
C LYS A 3 5.08 -8.25 12.55
N GLU A 4 5.75 -9.04 11.73
CA GLU A 4 7.21 -9.12 11.70
C GLU A 4 7.82 -8.11 10.72
N VAL A 5 7.04 -7.69 9.72
CA VAL A 5 7.48 -6.76 8.67
C VAL A 5 6.48 -5.62 8.49
N SER A 6 6.98 -4.38 8.45
CA SER A 6 6.20 -3.19 8.08
C SER A 6 6.75 -2.62 6.77
N ILE A 7 5.90 -2.55 5.75
CA ILE A 7 6.23 -1.98 4.45
C ILE A 7 5.67 -0.56 4.40
N ILE A 8 6.55 0.44 4.40
CA ILE A 8 6.15 1.86 4.36
C ILE A 8 6.35 2.39 2.94
N ILE A 9 5.28 2.95 2.35
CA ILE A 9 5.28 3.47 0.98
C ILE A 9 4.94 4.96 1.01
N PRO A 10 5.95 5.84 1.01
CA PRO A 10 5.72 7.25 0.76
C PRO A 10 5.39 7.46 -0.72
N THR A 11 4.33 8.19 -1.00
CA THR A 11 3.89 8.47 -2.37
C THR A 11 3.48 9.93 -2.54
N LYS A 12 3.59 10.43 -3.77
CA LYS A 12 3.05 11.73 -4.18
C LYS A 12 2.78 11.74 -5.67
N ASN A 13 1.55 11.98 -6.10
CA ASN A 13 1.13 12.08 -7.49
C ASN A 13 1.55 10.88 -8.38
N ASN A 14 1.43 9.65 -7.87
CA ASN A 14 2.01 8.46 -8.51
C ASN A 14 1.09 7.23 -8.44
N ASP A 15 -0.22 7.44 -8.56
CA ASP A 15 -1.24 6.40 -8.40
C ASP A 15 -0.99 5.14 -9.25
N ASP A 16 -0.59 5.31 -10.51
CA ASP A 16 -0.36 4.18 -11.42
C ASP A 16 0.86 3.33 -11.02
N ILE A 17 1.85 3.93 -10.35
CA ILE A 17 3.01 3.21 -9.82
C ILE A 17 2.63 2.55 -8.49
N LEU A 18 1.88 3.26 -7.65
CA LEU A 18 1.38 2.74 -6.38
C LEU A 18 0.52 1.50 -6.61
N GLU A 19 -0.38 1.51 -7.59
CA GLU A 19 -1.22 0.36 -7.94
C GLU A 19 -0.38 -0.88 -8.30
N LYS A 20 0.65 -0.70 -9.14
CA LYS A 20 1.56 -1.79 -9.53
C LYS A 20 2.38 -2.30 -8.35
N CYS A 21 2.85 -1.41 -7.48
CA CYS A 21 3.57 -1.76 -6.27
C CYS A 21 2.69 -2.61 -5.33
N LEU A 22 1.47 -2.16 -5.08
CA LEU A 22 0.51 -2.86 -4.24
C LEU A 22 0.08 -4.20 -4.85
N ALA A 23 -0.07 -4.29 -6.17
CA ALA A 23 -0.31 -5.56 -6.87
C ALA A 23 0.86 -6.53 -6.69
N SER A 24 2.10 -6.05 -6.72
CA SER A 24 3.29 -6.87 -6.43
C SER A 24 3.28 -7.37 -4.98
N ILE A 25 2.98 -6.50 -4.02
CA ILE A 25 2.89 -6.88 -2.59
C ILE A 25 1.80 -7.91 -2.35
N LYS A 26 0.64 -7.78 -3.01
CA LYS A 26 -0.47 -8.76 -2.95
C LYS A 26 -0.05 -10.17 -3.42
N ASN A 27 1.01 -10.27 -4.24
CA ASN A 27 1.54 -11.49 -4.82
C ASN A 27 2.82 -12.02 -4.13
N LEU A 28 3.23 -11.45 -2.99
CA LEU A 28 4.36 -11.99 -2.24
C LEU A 28 4.08 -13.42 -1.76
N ASP A 29 5.09 -14.28 -1.87
CA ASP A 29 5.14 -15.59 -1.20
C ASP A 29 5.57 -15.40 0.27
N TYR A 30 4.76 -14.63 1.00
CA TYR A 30 4.97 -14.31 2.42
C TYR A 30 3.61 -14.21 3.14
N PRO A 31 3.47 -14.70 4.38
CA PRO A 31 2.17 -14.75 5.06
C PRO A 31 1.53 -13.38 5.24
N LYS A 32 0.32 -13.19 4.72
CA LYS A 32 -0.41 -11.90 4.75
C LYS A 32 -0.69 -11.38 6.16
N ASN A 33 -0.79 -12.29 7.13
CA ASN A 33 -0.99 -11.94 8.53
C ASN A 33 0.29 -11.48 9.23
N GLU A 34 1.48 -11.66 8.63
CA GLU A 34 2.78 -11.34 9.23
C GLU A 34 3.39 -10.02 8.75
N TYR A 35 2.76 -9.34 7.78
CA TYR A 35 3.16 -8.00 7.38
C TYR A 35 2.01 -7.00 7.38
N GLU A 36 2.36 -5.72 7.46
CA GLU A 36 1.47 -4.59 7.26
C GLU A 36 2.01 -3.67 6.15
N VAL A 37 1.12 -2.93 5.52
CA VAL A 37 1.48 -1.92 4.52
C VAL A 37 0.93 -0.58 4.98
N ILE A 38 1.81 0.39 5.10
CA ILE A 38 1.48 1.75 5.55
C ILE A 38 1.79 2.69 4.39
N ILE A 39 0.74 3.30 3.84
CA ILE A 39 0.86 4.29 2.76
C ILE A 39 0.88 5.68 3.40
N VAL A 40 1.85 6.50 3.00
CA VAL A 40 2.00 7.88 3.47
C VAL A 40 1.95 8.81 2.27
N ASP A 41 0.82 9.49 2.08
CA ASP A 41 0.64 10.44 0.99
C ASP A 41 1.27 11.82 1.28
N GLY A 42 1.99 12.36 0.30
CA GLY A 42 2.72 13.63 0.36
C GLY A 42 1.91 14.85 -0.06
N HIS A 43 0.61 14.88 0.26
CA HIS A 43 -0.38 15.84 -0.24
C HIS A 43 -0.48 15.80 -1.77
N SER A 44 -0.86 14.63 -2.27
CA SER A 44 -1.15 14.45 -3.67
C SER A 44 -2.35 15.27 -4.12
N THR A 45 -2.34 15.65 -5.39
CA THR A 45 -3.40 16.41 -6.06
C THR A 45 -3.98 15.64 -7.24
N ASP A 46 -3.49 14.42 -7.52
CA ASP A 46 -4.17 13.50 -8.44
C ASP A 46 -5.40 12.89 -7.76
N ASP A 47 -6.48 12.79 -8.53
CA ASP A 47 -7.84 12.56 -8.01
C ASP A 47 -8.14 11.08 -7.66
N LYS A 48 -7.17 10.14 -7.67
CA LYS A 48 -7.49 8.73 -7.34
C LYS A 48 -7.29 8.44 -5.85
N VAL A 49 -8.09 9.12 -5.02
CA VAL A 49 -8.31 8.83 -3.58
C VAL A 49 -8.76 7.37 -3.30
N GLY A 50 -9.10 6.59 -4.34
CA GLY A 50 -9.64 5.23 -4.20
C GLY A 50 -8.64 4.14 -3.79
N ILE A 51 -7.33 4.28 -4.06
CA ILE A 51 -6.36 3.19 -3.83
C ILE A 51 -6.14 2.94 -2.33
N GLU A 52 -6.07 4.01 -1.53
CA GLU A 52 -5.91 3.90 -0.08
C GLU A 52 -7.13 3.30 0.63
N LEU A 53 -8.34 3.53 0.08
CA LEU A 53 -9.58 2.97 0.62
C LEU A 53 -9.66 1.45 0.37
N ASP A 54 -9.31 0.97 -0.83
CA ASP A 54 -9.28 -0.48 -1.14
C ASP A 54 -8.31 -1.26 -0.22
N TRP A 55 -7.26 -0.60 0.25
CA TRP A 55 -6.27 -1.22 1.14
C TRP A 55 -6.60 -1.16 2.62
N LYS A 56 -7.43 -0.20 3.06
CA LYS A 56 -7.85 -0.11 4.46
C LYS A 56 -8.80 -1.23 4.88
N ASP A 57 -9.53 -1.82 3.93
CA ASP A 57 -10.53 -2.87 4.19
C ASP A 57 -9.94 -4.30 4.20
N ARG A 58 -8.61 -4.46 4.30
CA ARG A 58 -7.91 -5.75 4.30
C ARG A 58 -7.25 -6.14 5.62
#